data_AF-A0A535IE14-F1
#
_entry.id   AF-A0A535IE14-F1
#
_cell.length_a   1.000
_cell.length_b   1.000
_cell.length_c   1.000
_cell.angle_alpha   90.00
_cell.angle_beta   90.00
_cell.angle_gamma   90.00
#
_symmetry.space_group_name_H-M   'P 1'
#
loop_
_entity.id
_entity.type
_entity.pdbx_description
1 polymer ?
#
loop_
_entity_poly.entity_id
_entity_poly.type
_entity_poly.pdbx_seq_one_letter_code
_entity_poly.pdbx_strand_id
1 'polypeptide(L)'
;MPLTRRQFLIGTAATAGTGAAAVAAAEWMKGLDEQPPMPRDNTSYSTGPITQQNAPTPAANVQPPSVVASVLTRMTFGPRPGEVERVAQLGLDQYIEQQLHPEAIDDSAMDKLLEAFPSLTLTVAQLYENYPQAKPQPKPDPKATPNPNATPAPSAKPARPKGPQQVIYELQAATLLRALYSERQLFELMVDFWSNHFNIYVGKEGDKWMKTVDDREVIRRHALGKFKDLLTASARSPAMLEYLDNRVSVKGKPN
;
A
#
# COMPACT_ATOMS: atom_id res chain seq x y z
N MET A 1 -36.89 -8.59 -8.36
CA MET A 1 -36.23 -7.83 -9.44
C MET A 1 -34.89 -7.35 -8.91
N PRO A 2 -33.74 -7.83 -9.44
CA PRO A 2 -32.43 -7.45 -8.92
C PRO A 2 -32.05 -6.06 -9.46
N LEU A 3 -31.71 -5.15 -8.54
CA LEU A 3 -31.26 -3.79 -8.85
C LEU A 3 -29.84 -3.85 -9.46
N THR A 4 -29.60 -3.10 -10.53
CA THR A 4 -28.30 -3.08 -11.22
C THR A 4 -27.35 -2.06 -10.57
N ARG A 5 -26.03 -2.33 -10.66
CA ARG A 5 -24.92 -1.55 -10.07
C ARG A 5 -24.98 -0.02 -10.30
N ARG A 6 -25.69 0.43 -11.34
CA ARG A 6 -25.90 1.85 -11.65
C ARG A 6 -26.94 2.54 -10.75
N GLN A 7 -27.92 1.80 -10.23
CA GLN A 7 -28.95 2.34 -9.34
C GLN A 7 -28.45 2.50 -7.90
N PHE A 8 -27.40 1.77 -7.51
CA PHE A 8 -26.74 1.96 -6.21
C PHE A 8 -25.95 3.28 -6.14
N LEU A 9 -25.35 3.72 -7.26
CA LEU A 9 -24.47 4.90 -7.30
C LEU A 9 -25.19 6.26 -7.39
N ILE A 10 -26.50 6.29 -7.63
CA ILE A 10 -27.28 7.54 -7.71
C ILE A 10 -27.87 7.90 -6.33
N GLY A 11 -27.92 6.96 -5.37
CA GLY A 11 -28.61 7.15 -4.09
C GLY A 11 -27.84 7.84 -2.96
N THR A 12 -26.51 8.01 -3.06
CA THR A 12 -25.67 8.53 -1.97
C THR A 12 -25.19 9.98 -2.16
N ALA A 13 -25.69 10.69 -3.18
CA ALA A 13 -25.26 12.04 -3.51
C ALA A 13 -25.89 13.16 -2.64
N ALA A 14 -26.53 12.83 -1.51
CA ALA A 14 -27.08 13.86 -0.62
C ALA A 14 -26.81 13.51 0.84
N THR A 15 -26.05 14.42 1.48
CA THR A 15 -25.84 14.61 2.94
C THR A 15 -24.67 13.89 3.62
N ALA A 16 -23.61 14.69 3.83
CA ALA A 16 -22.81 14.83 5.05
C ALA A 16 -21.97 13.67 5.63
N GLY A 17 -20.66 13.94 5.74
CA GLY A 17 -19.88 13.68 6.96
C GLY A 17 -19.18 12.32 7.07
N THR A 18 -17.85 12.33 6.90
CA THR A 18 -16.78 11.56 7.62
C THR A 18 -16.96 10.10 8.07
N GLY A 19 -18.10 9.44 7.89
CA GLY A 19 -18.34 8.04 8.29
C GLY A 19 -18.42 7.06 7.12
N ALA A 20 -18.81 7.51 5.92
CA ALA A 20 -19.06 6.62 4.79
C ALA A 20 -17.79 5.94 4.24
N ALA A 21 -16.65 6.64 4.26
CA ALA A 21 -15.38 6.09 3.77
C ALA A 21 -14.86 4.95 4.65
N ALA A 22 -15.00 5.05 5.99
CA ALA A 22 -14.60 4.00 6.91
C ALA A 22 -15.47 2.74 6.79
N VAL A 23 -16.79 2.91 6.57
CA VAL A 23 -17.71 1.78 6.33
C VAL A 23 -17.42 1.12 4.99
N ALA A 24 -17.17 1.90 3.93
CA ALA A 24 -16.81 1.38 2.61
C ALA A 24 -15.46 0.64 2.61
N ALA A 25 -14.45 1.14 3.36
CA ALA A 25 -13.18 0.45 3.54
C ALA A 25 -13.33 -0.86 4.33
N ALA A 26 -14.17 -0.88 5.38
CA ALA A 26 -14.48 -2.08 6.14
C ALA A 26 -15.27 -3.13 5.34
N GLU A 27 -16.19 -2.70 4.47
CA GLU A 27 -16.90 -3.58 3.53
C GLU A 27 -16.00 -4.07 2.39
N TRP A 28 -15.11 -3.22 1.87
CA TRP A 28 -14.11 -3.62 0.89
C TRP A 28 -13.09 -4.62 1.48
N MET A 29 -12.67 -4.43 2.73
CA MET A 29 -11.84 -5.41 3.45
C MET A 29 -12.56 -6.75 3.65
N LYS A 30 -13.89 -6.76 3.81
CA LYS A 30 -14.70 -8.00 3.81
C LYS A 30 -14.76 -8.65 2.41
N GLY A 31 -14.60 -7.87 1.34
CA GLY A 31 -14.64 -8.32 -0.06
C GLY A 31 -13.30 -8.77 -0.65
N LEU A 32 -12.16 -8.50 0.00
CA LEU A 32 -10.83 -9.00 -0.41
C LEU A 32 -10.71 -10.54 -0.41
N ASP A 33 -11.69 -11.19 0.18
CA ASP A 33 -11.82 -12.62 0.34
C ASP A 33 -12.53 -13.33 -0.83
N GLU A 34 -13.12 -12.58 -1.77
CA GLU A 34 -13.78 -13.11 -2.96
C GLU A 34 -12.88 -12.96 -4.19
N GLN A 35 -12.49 -14.08 -4.80
CA GLN A 35 -11.80 -14.05 -6.08
C GLN A 35 -12.72 -13.44 -7.16
N PRO A 36 -12.24 -12.48 -7.96
CA PRO A 36 -12.99 -12.04 -9.13
C PRO A 36 -13.17 -13.23 -10.09
N PRO A 37 -14.34 -13.40 -10.72
CA PRO A 37 -14.56 -14.48 -11.66
C PRO A 37 -13.60 -14.30 -12.85
N MET A 38 -12.61 -15.19 -12.96
CA MET A 38 -11.72 -15.25 -14.12
C MET A 38 -12.45 -15.95 -15.27
N PRO A 39 -12.57 -15.32 -16.46
CA PRO A 39 -12.99 -16.04 -17.67
C PRO A 39 -11.90 -17.07 -18.02
N ARG A 40 -12.25 -18.36 -18.01
CA ARG A 40 -11.38 -19.41 -18.54
C ARG A 40 -11.72 -19.64 -20.01
N ASP A 41 -11.23 -18.75 -20.88
CA ASP A 41 -11.27 -19.01 -22.31
C ASP A 41 -9.88 -19.43 -22.78
N ASN A 42 -9.78 -20.72 -23.12
CA ASN A 42 -8.63 -21.45 -23.61
C ASN A 42 -8.46 -21.31 -25.14
N THR A 43 -8.65 -20.11 -25.68
CA THR A 43 -8.46 -19.86 -27.11
C THR A 43 -6.98 -19.66 -27.42
N SER A 44 -6.42 -20.63 -28.12
CA SER A 44 -5.12 -20.63 -28.78
C SER A 44 -4.89 -19.34 -29.58
N TYR A 45 -3.76 -18.68 -29.35
CA TYR A 45 -3.34 -17.51 -30.14
C TYR A 45 -3.04 -17.94 -31.59
N SER A 46 -4.00 -17.71 -32.48
CA SER A 46 -3.80 -17.78 -33.93
C SER A 46 -3.15 -16.48 -34.40
N THR A 47 -1.90 -16.54 -34.85
CA THR A 47 -1.22 -15.44 -35.54
C THR A 47 -1.72 -15.33 -36.98
N GLY A 48 -2.75 -14.51 -37.19
CA GLY A 48 -3.17 -14.00 -38.50
C GLY A 48 -2.84 -12.52 -38.66
N PRO A 49 -2.68 -12.00 -39.89
CA PRO A 49 -2.32 -10.61 -40.13
C PRO A 49 -3.47 -9.66 -39.70
N ILE A 50 -3.13 -8.64 -38.91
CA ILE A 50 -4.08 -7.66 -38.39
C ILE A 50 -4.54 -6.74 -39.53
N THR A 51 -5.75 -6.94 -40.03
CA THR A 51 -6.47 -5.91 -40.78
C THR A 51 -6.90 -4.82 -39.79
N GLN A 52 -6.39 -3.59 -39.94
CA GLN A 52 -6.85 -2.45 -39.15
C GLN A 52 -8.33 -2.18 -39.45
N GLN A 53 -9.19 -2.59 -38.53
CA GLN A 53 -10.59 -2.23 -38.53
C GLN A 53 -10.71 -0.91 -37.75
N ASN A 54 -10.89 0.20 -38.47
CA ASN A 54 -11.11 1.51 -37.88
C ASN A 54 -12.32 1.47 -36.94
N ALA A 55 -12.08 1.53 -35.64
CA ALA A 55 -13.11 1.66 -34.63
C ALA A 55 -13.73 3.07 -34.68
N PRO A 56 -15.06 3.21 -34.49
CA PRO A 56 -15.70 4.52 -34.45
C PRO A 56 -15.24 5.29 -33.20
N THR A 57 -14.68 6.48 -33.41
CA THR A 57 -14.26 7.41 -32.36
C THR A 57 -15.48 7.87 -31.55
N PRO A 58 -15.57 7.60 -30.24
CA PRO A 58 -16.45 8.40 -29.39
C PRO A 58 -15.75 9.75 -29.22
N ALA A 59 -16.34 10.81 -29.77
CA ALA A 59 -15.98 12.18 -29.42
C ALA A 59 -16.37 12.43 -27.95
N ALA A 60 -15.54 11.94 -27.02
CA ALA A 60 -15.53 12.44 -25.67
C ALA A 60 -15.00 13.88 -25.74
N ASN A 61 -15.81 14.83 -25.32
CA ASN A 61 -15.39 16.19 -25.07
C ASN A 61 -14.24 16.17 -24.04
N VAL A 62 -12.98 16.09 -24.50
CA VAL A 62 -11.81 16.17 -23.63
C VAL A 62 -11.66 17.63 -23.24
N GLN A 63 -12.36 18.03 -22.18
CA GLN A 63 -12.08 19.27 -21.46
C GLN A 63 -10.56 19.32 -21.22
N PRO A 64 -9.86 20.42 -21.56
CA PRO A 64 -8.43 20.50 -21.27
C PRO A 64 -8.19 20.16 -19.79
N PRO A 65 -7.12 19.40 -19.46
CA PRO A 65 -6.90 18.95 -18.10
C PRO A 65 -6.90 20.17 -17.17
N SER A 66 -7.77 20.16 -16.16
CA SER A 66 -7.81 21.25 -15.19
C SER A 66 -6.45 21.32 -14.49
N VAL A 67 -5.98 22.53 -14.19
CA VAL A 67 -4.74 22.72 -13.42
C VAL A 67 -4.81 21.97 -12.10
N VAL A 68 -5.99 21.95 -11.48
CA VAL A 68 -6.30 21.17 -10.27
C VAL A 68 -6.02 19.67 -10.46
N ALA A 69 -6.54 19.05 -11.53
CA ALA A 69 -6.30 17.64 -11.81
C ALA A 69 -4.81 17.34 -12.05
N SER A 70 -4.10 18.24 -12.73
CA SER A 70 -2.66 18.11 -12.97
C SER A 70 -1.86 18.16 -11.66
N VAL A 71 -2.21 19.07 -10.75
CA VAL A 71 -1.55 19.17 -9.45
C VAL A 71 -1.84 17.95 -8.58
N LEU A 72 -3.11 17.53 -8.50
CA LEU A 72 -3.48 16.32 -7.76
C LEU A 72 -2.72 15.08 -8.27
N THR A 73 -2.57 14.93 -9.58
CA THR A 73 -1.79 13.81 -10.16
C THR A 73 -0.31 13.83 -9.75
N ARG A 74 0.25 15.00 -9.43
CA ARG A 74 1.66 15.13 -9.03
C ARG A 74 1.89 15.10 -7.52
N MET A 75 0.89 15.52 -6.74
CA MET A 75 1.01 15.65 -5.28
C MET A 75 0.32 14.52 -4.51
N THR A 76 -0.36 13.60 -5.20
CA THR A 76 -1.11 12.50 -4.60
C THR A 76 -0.90 11.22 -5.43
N PHE A 77 -1.47 10.10 -4.96
CA PHE A 77 -1.50 8.86 -5.76
C PHE A 77 -2.51 8.89 -6.92
N GLY A 78 -3.14 10.04 -7.15
CA GLY A 78 -4.16 10.28 -8.18
C GLY A 78 -5.43 10.86 -7.56
N PRO A 79 -6.19 11.70 -8.28
CA PRO A 79 -7.41 12.30 -7.75
C PRO A 79 -8.49 11.25 -7.46
N ARG A 80 -9.02 11.24 -6.23
CA ARG A 80 -10.18 10.42 -5.87
C ARG A 80 -11.46 10.97 -6.52
N PRO A 81 -12.52 10.15 -6.67
CA PRO A 81 -13.82 10.64 -7.16
C PRO A 81 -14.32 11.83 -6.32
N GLY A 82 -14.64 12.96 -6.98
CA GLY A 82 -15.09 14.19 -6.32
C GLY A 82 -13.98 15.09 -5.77
N GLU A 83 -12.72 14.66 -5.83
CA GLU A 83 -11.60 15.41 -5.24
C GLU A 83 -11.21 16.63 -6.06
N VAL A 84 -11.31 16.56 -7.38
CA VAL A 84 -11.05 17.70 -8.26
C VAL A 84 -12.03 18.83 -7.97
N GLU A 85 -13.31 18.51 -7.81
CA GLU A 85 -14.36 19.48 -7.49
C GLU A 85 -14.17 20.07 -6.08
N ARG A 86 -13.83 19.22 -5.10
CA ARG A 86 -13.53 19.65 -3.73
C ARG A 86 -12.36 20.62 -3.68
N VAL A 87 -11.25 20.32 -4.35
CA VAL A 87 -10.07 21.20 -4.39
C VAL A 87 -10.34 22.46 -5.19
N ALA A 88 -11.14 22.39 -6.27
CA ALA A 88 -11.55 23.57 -7.01
C ALA A 88 -12.38 24.54 -6.16
N GLN A 89 -13.21 24.03 -5.24
CA GLN A 89 -13.98 24.84 -4.29
C GLN A 89 -13.13 25.40 -3.14
N LEU A 90 -12.21 24.59 -2.60
CA LEU A 90 -11.27 25.01 -1.55
C LEU A 90 -10.28 26.07 -2.04
N GLY A 91 -9.86 25.97 -3.30
CA GLY A 91 -8.76 26.74 -3.86
C GLY A 91 -7.44 25.96 -3.77
N LEU A 92 -6.65 26.06 -4.84
CA LEU A 92 -5.44 25.28 -5.02
C LEU A 92 -4.34 25.64 -4.00
N ASP A 93 -4.13 26.94 -3.76
CA ASP A 93 -3.10 27.42 -2.83
C ASP A 93 -3.36 26.95 -1.40
N GLN A 94 -4.63 27.01 -0.97
CA GLN A 94 -5.04 26.54 0.35
C GLN A 94 -4.88 25.02 0.47
N TYR A 95 -5.19 24.26 -0.59
CA TYR A 95 -4.95 22.82 -0.61
C TYR A 95 -3.46 22.47 -0.50
N ILE A 96 -2.60 23.15 -1.28
CA ILE A 96 -1.14 22.92 -1.24
C ILE A 96 -0.61 23.21 0.16
N GLU A 97 -1.02 24.33 0.76
CA GLU A 97 -0.54 24.70 2.09
C GLU A 97 -0.99 23.71 3.17
N GLN A 98 -2.22 23.19 3.09
CA GLN A 98 -2.67 22.11 3.97
C GLN A 98 -1.77 20.86 3.84
N GLN A 99 -1.42 20.47 2.62
CA GLN A 99 -0.61 19.27 2.37
C GLN A 99 0.85 19.40 2.84
N LEU A 100 1.38 20.62 2.93
CA LEU A 100 2.70 20.91 3.50
C LEU A 100 2.71 20.83 5.04
N HIS A 101 1.53 20.87 5.66
CA HIS A 101 1.32 20.81 7.11
C HIS A 101 0.42 19.62 7.49
N PRO A 102 0.89 18.37 7.29
CA PRO A 102 0.07 17.17 7.54
C PRO A 102 -0.40 17.05 8.99
N GLU A 103 0.32 17.63 9.96
CA GLU A 103 -0.07 17.71 11.37
C GLU A 103 -1.36 18.50 11.61
N ALA A 104 -1.72 19.41 10.70
CA ALA A 104 -2.94 20.20 10.76
C ALA A 104 -4.14 19.49 10.10
N ILE A 105 -3.90 18.39 9.38
CA ILE A 105 -4.94 17.59 8.72
C ILE A 105 -5.44 16.53 9.70
N ASP A 106 -6.76 16.52 9.94
CA ASP A 106 -7.43 15.43 10.66
C ASP A 106 -7.42 14.17 9.80
N ASP A 107 -6.73 13.14 10.30
CA ASP A 107 -6.63 11.83 9.67
C ASP A 107 -7.07 10.71 10.63
N SER A 108 -7.91 11.06 11.62
CA SER A 108 -8.36 10.14 12.68
C SER A 108 -9.12 8.91 12.17
N ALA A 109 -9.78 9.02 11.00
CA ALA A 109 -10.40 7.88 10.33
C ALA A 109 -9.36 6.86 9.85
N MET A 110 -8.23 7.34 9.32
CA MET A 110 -7.10 6.49 8.93
C MET A 110 -6.44 5.88 10.17
N ASP A 111 -6.22 6.67 11.22
CA ASP A 111 -5.64 6.17 12.48
C ASP A 111 -6.44 4.98 13.04
N LYS A 112 -7.78 5.05 13.02
CA LYS A 112 -8.67 3.93 13.43
C LYS A 112 -8.51 2.69 12.55
N LEU A 113 -8.38 2.85 11.24
CA LEU A 113 -8.14 1.72 10.33
C LEU A 113 -6.79 1.04 10.64
N LEU A 114 -5.78 1.80 11.06
CA LEU A 114 -4.45 1.28 11.36
C LEU A 114 -4.37 0.52 12.69
N GLU A 115 -5.36 0.67 13.59
CA GLU A 115 -5.45 -0.14 14.82
C GLU A 115 -5.54 -1.65 14.53
N ALA A 116 -5.96 -2.03 13.33
CA ALA A 116 -5.97 -3.42 12.87
C ALA A 116 -4.57 -4.03 12.67
N PHE A 117 -3.51 -3.22 12.72
CA PHE A 117 -2.12 -3.61 12.43
C PHE A 117 -1.20 -3.33 13.64
N PRO A 118 -1.26 -4.17 14.69
CA PRO A 118 -0.53 -3.91 15.93
C PRO A 118 0.98 -3.79 15.73
N SER A 119 1.58 -4.49 14.76
CA SER A 119 3.03 -4.45 14.52
C SER A 119 3.58 -3.06 14.19
N LEU A 120 2.74 -2.14 13.68
CA LEU A 120 3.15 -0.77 13.33
C LEU A 120 3.61 0.05 14.56
N THR A 121 3.08 -0.28 15.74
CA THR A 121 3.31 0.48 16.98
C THR A 121 4.38 -0.13 17.88
N LEU A 122 4.75 -1.37 17.63
CA LEU A 122 5.68 -2.10 18.49
C LEU A 122 7.12 -1.62 18.32
N THR A 123 7.91 -1.81 19.37
CA THR A 123 9.37 -1.70 19.32
C THR A 123 9.98 -2.92 18.64
N VAL A 124 11.23 -2.82 18.20
CA VAL A 124 11.95 -3.97 17.62
C VAL A 124 11.96 -5.17 18.58
N ALA A 125 12.21 -4.95 19.87
CA ALA A 125 12.22 -6.01 20.87
C ALA A 125 10.86 -6.73 20.98
N GLN A 126 9.77 -5.96 21.07
CA GLN A 126 8.41 -6.52 21.09
C GLN A 126 8.05 -7.23 19.78
N LEU A 127 8.55 -6.77 18.64
CA LEU A 127 8.36 -7.44 17.36
C LEU A 127 9.04 -8.82 17.35
N TYR A 128 10.27 -8.93 17.89
CA TYR A 128 10.94 -10.23 18.03
C TYR A 128 10.19 -11.19 18.96
N GLU A 129 9.63 -10.66 20.05
CA GLU A 129 8.88 -11.44 21.04
C GLU A 129 7.52 -11.92 20.51
N ASN A 130 6.75 -10.99 19.91
CA ASN A 130 5.37 -11.25 19.48
C ASN A 130 5.28 -11.93 18.11
N TYR A 131 6.32 -11.81 17.28
CA TYR A 131 6.36 -12.37 15.93
C TYR A 131 7.62 -13.23 15.73
N PRO A 132 7.78 -14.34 16.48
CA PRO A 132 8.97 -15.17 16.39
C PRO A 132 9.09 -15.83 15.01
N GLN A 133 10.32 -16.01 14.53
CA GLN A 133 10.57 -16.75 13.30
C GLN A 133 10.17 -18.21 13.49
N ALA A 134 9.30 -18.70 12.60
CA ALA A 134 8.96 -20.11 12.60
C ALA A 134 10.22 -20.95 12.32
N LYS A 135 10.40 -22.04 13.06
CA LYS A 135 11.46 -23.01 12.78
C LYS A 135 11.30 -23.51 11.34
N PRO A 136 12.39 -23.67 10.56
CA PRO A 136 12.31 -24.22 9.22
C PRO A 136 11.55 -25.55 9.25
N GLN A 137 10.40 -25.60 8.58
CA GLN A 137 9.72 -26.89 8.39
C GLN A 137 10.55 -27.73 7.42
N PRO A 138 10.67 -29.06 7.65
CA PRO A 138 11.29 -29.94 6.68
C PRO A 138 10.62 -29.73 5.32
N LYS A 139 11.42 -29.45 4.28
CA LYS A 139 10.88 -29.39 2.92
C LYS A 139 10.20 -30.74 2.62
N PRO A 140 8.96 -30.76 2.10
CA PRO A 140 8.34 -32.02 1.71
C PRO A 140 9.26 -32.74 0.72
N ASP A 141 9.41 -34.06 0.91
CA ASP A 141 10.33 -34.87 0.11
C ASP A 141 10.04 -34.68 -1.38
N PRO A 142 11.04 -34.30 -2.21
CA PRO A 142 10.85 -34.14 -3.66
C PRO A 142 10.40 -35.43 -4.37
N LYS A 143 10.52 -36.58 -3.68
CA LYS A 143 10.13 -37.91 -4.15
C LYS A 143 8.74 -38.34 -3.68
N ALA A 144 8.04 -37.53 -2.88
CA ALA A 144 6.66 -37.81 -2.53
C ALA A 144 5.81 -37.75 -3.80
N THR A 145 5.31 -38.89 -4.25
CA THR A 145 4.42 -38.96 -5.40
C THR A 145 3.13 -38.20 -5.06
N PRO A 146 2.67 -37.27 -5.91
CA PRO A 146 1.37 -36.63 -5.72
C PRO A 146 0.31 -37.73 -5.66
N ASN A 147 -0.46 -37.81 -4.58
CA ASN A 147 -1.56 -38.75 -4.49
C ASN A 147 -2.60 -38.39 -5.57
N PRO A 148 -2.83 -39.22 -6.60
CA PRO A 148 -3.75 -38.90 -7.69
C PRO A 148 -5.22 -38.86 -7.25
N ASN A 149 -5.54 -39.36 -6.05
CA ASN A 149 -6.86 -39.29 -5.43
C ASN A 149 -7.03 -38.14 -4.44
N ALA A 150 -6.03 -37.26 -4.28
CA ALA A 150 -6.19 -36.06 -3.48
C ALA A 150 -7.18 -35.12 -4.19
N THR A 151 -8.39 -35.00 -3.64
CA THR A 151 -9.33 -33.97 -4.05
C THR A 151 -8.63 -32.62 -3.94
N PRO A 152 -8.57 -31.78 -5.01
CA PRO A 152 -7.98 -30.46 -4.89
C PRO A 152 -8.72 -29.73 -3.77
N ALA A 153 -7.98 -29.34 -2.73
CA ALA A 153 -8.54 -28.54 -1.66
C ALA A 153 -9.22 -27.32 -2.31
N PRO A 154 -10.47 -26.99 -1.94
CA PRO A 154 -11.09 -25.75 -2.40
C PRO A 154 -10.12 -24.62 -2.11
N SER A 155 -9.95 -23.69 -3.06
CA SER A 155 -9.00 -22.57 -3.00
C SER A 155 -9.13 -21.86 -1.67
N ALA A 156 -8.33 -22.29 -0.69
CA ALA A 156 -8.36 -21.75 0.65
C ALA A 156 -7.88 -20.31 0.52
N LYS A 157 -8.67 -19.38 1.07
CA LYS A 157 -8.26 -17.98 1.23
C LYS A 157 -6.82 -17.98 1.77
N PRO A 158 -5.90 -17.19 1.18
CA PRO A 158 -4.52 -17.20 1.63
C PRO A 158 -4.51 -16.84 3.12
N ALA A 159 -4.12 -17.80 3.95
CA ALA A 159 -4.05 -17.59 5.38
C ALA A 159 -3.07 -16.44 5.66
N ARG A 160 -3.42 -15.57 6.62
CA ARG A 160 -2.53 -14.48 7.02
C ARG A 160 -1.14 -15.06 7.36
N PRO A 161 -0.04 -14.48 6.84
CA PRO A 161 1.29 -14.94 7.17
C PRO A 161 1.53 -14.87 8.69
N LYS A 162 2.38 -15.76 9.20
CA LYS A 162 2.75 -15.83 10.63
C LYS A 162 4.17 -15.33 10.85
N GLY A 163 4.49 -14.97 12.10
CA GLY A 163 5.83 -14.55 12.49
C GLY A 163 6.27 -13.27 11.76
N PRO A 164 7.56 -13.10 11.42
CA PRO A 164 8.07 -11.86 10.82
C PRO A 164 7.41 -11.48 9.49
N GLN A 165 6.89 -12.45 8.73
CA GLN A 165 6.16 -12.19 7.50
C GLN A 165 4.85 -11.43 7.76
N GLN A 166 4.24 -11.62 8.94
CA GLN A 166 3.06 -10.85 9.33
C GLN A 166 3.38 -9.37 9.50
N VAL A 167 4.53 -9.03 10.09
CA VAL A 167 4.98 -7.64 10.30
C VAL A 167 5.08 -6.90 8.96
N ILE A 168 5.68 -7.54 7.96
CA ILE A 168 5.81 -6.97 6.61
C ILE A 168 4.46 -6.88 5.90
N TYR A 169 3.61 -7.91 6.04
CA TYR A 169 2.26 -7.87 5.49
C TYR A 169 1.44 -6.70 6.05
N GLU A 170 1.48 -6.50 7.37
CA GLU A 170 0.79 -5.40 8.04
C GLU A 170 1.32 -4.03 7.57
N LEU A 171 2.65 -3.88 7.40
CA LEU A 171 3.25 -2.66 6.83
C LEU A 171 2.77 -2.40 5.40
N GLN A 172 2.77 -3.41 4.54
CA GLN A 172 2.31 -3.28 3.15
C GLN A 172 0.83 -2.90 3.07
N ALA A 173 -0.02 -3.55 3.87
CA ALA A 173 -1.44 -3.23 3.96
C ALA A 173 -1.65 -1.78 4.43
N ALA A 174 -0.91 -1.35 5.44
CA ALA A 174 -0.96 0.01 5.96
C ALA A 174 -0.55 1.06 4.92
N THR A 175 0.51 0.82 4.14
CA THR A 175 0.94 1.71 3.05
C THR A 175 -0.15 1.87 2.00
N LEU A 176 -0.77 0.77 1.56
CA LEU A 176 -1.86 0.81 0.58
C LEU A 176 -3.08 1.55 1.13
N LEU A 177 -3.46 1.31 2.38
CA LEU A 177 -4.60 1.99 2.98
C LEU A 177 -4.36 3.48 3.13
N ARG A 178 -3.16 3.90 3.53
CA ARG A 178 -2.83 5.32 3.60
C ARG A 178 -2.85 5.98 2.23
N ALA A 179 -2.31 5.32 1.20
CA ALA A 179 -2.39 5.82 -0.17
C ALA A 179 -3.84 6.04 -0.64
N LEU A 180 -4.76 5.14 -0.26
CA LEU A 180 -6.17 5.21 -0.68
C LEU A 180 -7.03 6.16 0.16
N TYR A 181 -6.81 6.20 1.48
CA TYR A 181 -7.77 6.77 2.43
C TYR A 181 -7.21 7.90 3.29
N SER A 182 -5.89 8.08 3.39
CA SER A 182 -5.34 9.20 4.16
C SER A 182 -5.65 10.53 3.49
N GLU A 183 -6.01 11.53 4.28
CA GLU A 183 -6.14 12.91 3.79
C GLU A 183 -4.77 13.61 3.64
N ARG A 184 -3.69 13.02 4.16
CA ARG A 184 -2.30 13.52 4.12
C ARG A 184 -1.54 13.02 2.88
N GLN A 185 -2.17 13.14 1.70
CA GLN A 185 -1.69 12.53 0.45
C GLN A 185 -0.24 12.87 0.09
N LEU A 186 0.16 14.14 0.19
CA LEU A 186 1.54 14.54 -0.11
C LEU A 186 2.54 13.89 0.84
N PHE A 187 2.21 13.83 2.13
CA PHE A 187 3.05 13.20 3.14
C PHE A 187 3.25 11.71 2.84
N GLU A 188 2.18 10.99 2.51
CA GLU A 188 2.23 9.57 2.18
C GLU A 188 2.99 9.29 0.87
N LEU A 189 2.85 10.16 -0.13
CA LEU A 189 3.65 10.09 -1.35
C LEU A 189 5.15 10.30 -1.07
N MET A 190 5.50 11.25 -0.21
CA MET A 190 6.89 11.48 0.18
C MET A 190 7.45 10.33 1.03
N VAL A 191 6.63 9.70 1.88
CA VAL A 191 7.02 8.48 2.61
C VAL A 191 7.34 7.35 1.64
N ASP A 192 6.50 7.11 0.63
CA ASP A 192 6.75 6.10 -0.40
C ASP A 192 8.02 6.40 -1.20
N PHE A 193 8.18 7.64 -1.66
CA PHE A 193 9.37 8.10 -2.38
C PHE A 193 10.65 7.85 -1.58
N TRP A 194 10.70 8.26 -0.30
CA TRP A 194 11.89 8.09 0.53
C TRP A 194 12.12 6.65 0.95
N SER A 195 11.07 5.87 1.22
CA SER A 195 11.22 4.44 1.52
C SER A 195 11.73 3.67 0.30
N ASN A 196 11.44 4.12 -0.92
CA ASN A 196 12.00 3.55 -2.14
C ASN A 196 13.44 4.02 -2.39
N HIS A 197 13.75 5.28 -2.09
CA HIS A 197 15.10 5.84 -2.25
C HIS A 197 16.11 5.25 -1.24
N PHE A 198 15.72 5.18 0.04
CA PHE A 198 16.47 4.54 1.12
C PHE A 198 15.98 3.10 1.33
N ASN A 199 16.03 2.30 0.25
CA ASN A 199 15.49 0.95 0.25
C ASN A 199 16.21 0.03 1.24
N ILE A 200 15.41 -0.76 1.98
CA ILE A 200 15.87 -1.87 2.81
C ILE A 200 15.18 -3.13 2.31
N TYR A 201 15.97 -4.12 1.91
CA TYR A 201 15.43 -5.39 1.41
C TYR A 201 15.00 -6.30 2.55
N VAL A 202 13.69 -6.34 2.82
CA VAL A 202 13.07 -7.17 3.88
C VAL A 202 13.27 -8.68 3.70
N GLY A 203 13.76 -9.14 2.54
CA GLY A 203 14.10 -10.56 2.35
C GLY A 203 15.30 -11.00 3.19
N LYS A 204 16.20 -10.07 3.56
CA LYS A 204 17.32 -10.34 4.45
C LYS A 204 16.83 -10.73 5.86
N GLU A 205 17.57 -11.60 6.52
CA GLU A 205 17.26 -12.00 7.89
C GLU A 205 17.43 -10.79 8.83
N GLY A 206 16.55 -10.65 9.83
CA GLY A 206 16.51 -9.48 10.74
C GLY A 206 15.70 -8.28 10.23
N ASP A 207 15.80 -7.92 8.95
CA ASP A 207 15.16 -6.71 8.41
C ASP A 207 13.61 -6.73 8.44
N LYS A 208 13.01 -7.93 8.50
CA LYS A 208 11.56 -8.11 8.57
C LYS A 208 10.93 -7.48 9.81
N TRP A 209 11.63 -7.48 10.94
CA TRP A 209 11.17 -6.83 12.17
C TRP A 209 11.52 -5.34 12.19
N MET A 210 12.63 -4.95 11.57
CA MET A 210 13.15 -3.60 11.70
C MET A 210 12.55 -2.61 10.69
N LYS A 211 12.13 -3.07 9.51
CA LYS A 211 11.61 -2.18 8.45
C LYS A 211 10.39 -1.36 8.88
N THR A 212 9.49 -1.93 9.67
CA THR A 212 8.31 -1.23 10.18
C THR A 212 8.68 -0.11 11.15
N VAL A 213 9.72 -0.34 11.97
CA VAL A 213 10.23 0.69 12.90
C VAL A 213 11.00 1.76 12.15
N ASP A 214 11.79 1.39 11.13
CA ASP A 214 12.47 2.35 10.24
C ASP A 214 11.46 3.24 9.48
N ASP A 215 10.38 2.67 8.94
CA ASP A 215 9.29 3.43 8.31
C ASP A 215 8.74 4.50 9.27
N ARG A 216 8.44 4.13 10.52
CA ARG A 216 7.85 5.02 11.53
C ARG A 216 8.84 6.08 12.04
N GLU A 217 10.02 5.65 12.44
CA GLU A 217 10.95 6.47 13.23
C GLU A 217 11.95 7.26 12.36
N VAL A 218 12.17 6.81 11.12
CA VAL A 218 13.13 7.42 10.18
C VAL A 218 12.37 8.06 9.03
N ILE A 219 11.69 7.27 8.20
CA ILE A 219 11.11 7.78 6.95
C ILE A 219 9.98 8.76 7.25
N ARG A 220 8.95 8.34 7.97
CA ARG A 220 7.79 9.17 8.31
C ARG A 220 8.15 10.40 9.13
N ARG A 221 9.03 10.24 10.12
CA ARG A 221 9.48 11.36 10.96
C ARG A 221 10.15 12.48 10.14
N HIS A 222 10.80 12.15 9.03
CA HIS A 222 11.59 13.10 8.25
C HIS A 222 11.09 13.32 6.81
N ALA A 223 9.92 12.80 6.43
CA ALA A 223 9.46 12.77 5.03
C ALA A 223 9.34 14.15 4.37
N LEU A 224 8.87 15.16 5.12
CA LEU A 224 8.80 16.57 4.70
C LEU A 224 9.89 17.45 5.36
N GLY A 225 10.87 16.82 6.01
CA GLY A 225 11.92 17.50 6.77
C GLY A 225 13.15 17.83 5.92
N LYS A 226 14.26 18.11 6.61
CA LYS A 226 15.55 18.35 5.95
C LYS A 226 16.17 17.03 5.49
N PHE A 227 16.60 16.98 4.24
CA PHE A 227 17.28 15.80 3.67
C PHE A 227 18.48 15.34 4.51
N LYS A 228 19.29 16.27 5.04
CA LYS A 228 20.43 15.93 5.90
C LYS A 228 20.02 15.12 7.14
N ASP A 229 18.89 15.47 7.74
CA ASP A 229 18.40 14.82 8.96
C ASP A 229 17.88 13.42 8.61
N LEU A 230 17.11 13.30 7.53
CA LEU A 230 16.66 12.01 6.99
C LEU A 230 17.85 11.09 6.65
N LEU A 231 18.83 11.58 5.89
CA LEU A 231 20.02 10.82 5.51
C LEU A 231 20.80 10.37 6.73
N THR A 232 20.98 11.25 7.72
CA THR A 232 21.70 10.93 8.96
C THR A 232 20.95 9.87 9.78
N ALA A 233 19.62 9.99 9.87
CA ALA A 233 18.78 9.04 10.59
C ALA A 233 18.78 7.66 9.91
N SER A 234 18.63 7.63 8.58
CA SER A 234 18.67 6.42 7.76
C SER A 234 20.02 5.71 7.87
N ALA A 235 21.14 6.43 7.69
CA ALA A 235 22.48 5.83 7.78
C ALA A 235 22.82 5.26 9.17
N ARG A 236 22.08 5.65 10.21
CA ARG A 236 22.27 5.19 11.60
C ARG A 236 21.14 4.26 12.06
N SER A 237 20.15 3.96 11.22
CA SER A 237 19.02 3.13 11.62
C SER A 237 19.46 1.68 11.79
N PRO A 238 18.94 0.94 12.80
CA PRO A 238 19.27 -0.47 12.97
C PRO A 238 18.99 -1.30 11.71
N ALA A 239 17.90 -1.01 11.00
CA ALA A 239 17.53 -1.69 9.76
C ALA A 239 18.55 -1.44 8.64
N MET A 240 19.02 -0.21 8.45
CA MET A 240 20.01 0.09 7.42
C MET A 240 21.39 -0.53 7.73
N LEU A 241 21.78 -0.53 9.01
CA LEU A 241 23.03 -1.14 9.46
C LEU A 241 23.03 -2.67 9.31
N GLU A 242 21.88 -3.30 9.54
CA GLU A 242 21.62 -4.72 9.27
C GLU A 242 21.69 -5.00 7.77
N TYR A 243 20.92 -4.24 6.97
CA TYR A 243 20.80 -4.43 5.53
C TYR A 243 22.13 -4.33 4.78
N LEU A 244 22.98 -3.37 5.15
CA LEU A 244 24.30 -3.18 4.52
C LEU A 244 25.42 -4.02 5.16
N ASP A 245 25.09 -4.87 6.14
CA ASP A 245 26.05 -5.60 6.98
C ASP A 245 27.09 -4.69 7.68
N ASN A 246 26.80 -3.39 7.81
CA ASN A 246 27.69 -2.44 8.47
C ASN A 246 27.96 -2.81 9.94
N ARG A 247 27.07 -3.56 10.59
CA ARG A 247 27.26 -4.06 11.96
C ARG A 247 28.44 -5.04 12.12
N VAL A 248 28.86 -5.76 11.07
CA VAL A 248 30.00 -6.70 11.13
C VAL A 248 31.26 -6.18 10.45
N SER A 249 31.21 -4.96 9.91
CA SER A 249 32.38 -4.30 9.32
C SER A 249 33.44 -4.02 10.40
N VAL A 250 34.66 -4.50 10.17
CA VAL A 250 35.82 -4.28 11.06
C VAL A 250 37.00 -3.69 10.30
N LYS A 251 37.91 -3.01 11.01
CA LYS A 251 39.11 -2.41 10.40
C LYS A 251 39.93 -3.49 9.67
N GLY A 252 40.04 -3.37 8.34
CA GLY A 252 40.76 -4.30 7.46
C GLY A 252 39.89 -5.34 6.75
N LYS A 253 38.60 -5.42 7.08
CA LYS A 253 37.59 -6.24 6.38
C LYS A 253 36.27 -5.45 6.28
N PRO A 254 36.21 -4.42 5.42
CA PRO A 254 34.94 -3.80 5.07
C PRO A 254 34.08 -4.83 4.31
N ASN A 255 32.79 -4.84 4.57
CA ASN A 255 31.82 -5.51 3.71
C ASN A 255 31.62 -4.77 2.39
#